data_AF-A0A9N8V1A2-F1
#
_entry.id   AF-A0A9N8V1A2-F1
#
_cell.length_a   1.000
_cell.length_b   1.000
_cell.length_c   1.000
_cell.angle_alpha   90.00
_cell.angle_beta   90.00
_cell.angle_gamma   90.00
#
_symmetry.space_group_name_H-M   'P 1'
#
loop_
_entity.id
_entity.type
_entity.pdbx_description
1 polymer ?
#
loop_
_entity_poly.entity_id
_entity_poly.type
_entity_poly.pdbx_seq_one_letter_code
_entity_poly.pdbx_strand_id
1 'polypeptide(L)'
;MDPAYCGLSSLSIVLNALQVKGAPVWKGPWRWWSDELLNCCSPIEEVKKNGTTFSQFACLAKCHCDVVVKRADHVTKEEFIEDLKKVCSSSDIFMVISFSRKTLQQTGDGHYSPIGAYNYEKNMALVLDVAR
;
A
#
# COMPACT_ATOMS: atom_id res chain seq x y z
N MET A 1 -12.67 8.96 7.45
CA MET A 1 -12.10 7.73 6.90
C MET A 1 -12.01 6.73 8.05
N ASP A 2 -12.41 5.48 7.84
CA ASP A 2 -12.33 4.45 8.89
C ASP A 2 -10.87 3.94 8.99
N PRO A 3 -10.24 3.95 10.18
CA PRO A 3 -8.84 3.52 10.37
C PRO A 3 -8.51 2.14 9.80
N ALA A 4 -9.49 1.23 9.75
CA ALA A 4 -9.30 -0.12 9.23
C ALA A 4 -8.99 -0.16 7.71
N TYR A 5 -9.29 0.91 6.98
CA TYR A 5 -9.21 0.94 5.52
C TYR A 5 -7.84 1.36 4.98
N CYS A 6 -6.87 1.71 5.83
CA CYS A 6 -5.57 2.18 5.37
C CYS A 6 -4.89 1.23 4.36
N GLY A 7 -5.01 -0.09 4.56
CA GLY A 7 -4.56 -1.10 3.61
C GLY A 7 -5.29 -1.01 2.26
N LEU A 8 -6.62 -1.14 2.27
CA LEU A 8 -7.43 -1.12 1.05
C LEU A 8 -7.27 0.18 0.25
N SER A 9 -7.24 1.32 0.93
CA SER A 9 -7.00 2.63 0.32
C SER A 9 -5.61 2.72 -0.31
N SER A 10 -4.57 2.23 0.37
CA SER A 10 -3.20 2.19 -0.17
C SER A 10 -3.10 1.33 -1.42
N LEU A 11 -3.73 0.14 -1.40
CA LEU A 11 -3.73 -0.75 -2.56
C LEU A 11 -4.50 -0.14 -3.73
N SER A 12 -5.67 0.45 -3.48
CA SER A 12 -6.47 1.13 -4.51
C SER A 12 -5.68 2.26 -5.19
N ILE A 13 -4.94 3.07 -4.43
CA ILE A 13 -4.07 4.11 -5.00
C ILE A 13 -3.04 3.50 -5.95
N VAL A 14 -2.35 2.42 -5.52
CA VAL A 14 -1.32 1.77 -6.33
C VAL A 14 -1.88 1.09 -7.57
N LEU A 15 -3.02 0.39 -7.48
CA LEU A 15 -3.65 -0.26 -8.63
C LEU A 15 -4.08 0.76 -9.70
N ASN A 16 -4.60 1.91 -9.30
CA ASN A 16 -4.94 2.98 -10.22
C ASN A 16 -3.68 3.62 -10.83
N ALA A 17 -2.62 3.83 -10.04
CA ALA A 17 -1.35 4.37 -10.54
C ALA A 17 -0.68 3.43 -11.56
N LEU A 18 -0.73 2.12 -11.30
CA LEU A 18 -0.28 1.06 -12.23
C LEU A 18 -1.19 0.86 -13.45
N GLN A 19 -2.36 1.49 -13.46
CA GLN A 19 -3.38 1.31 -14.52
C GLN A 19 -3.78 -0.17 -14.70
N VAL A 20 -3.89 -0.90 -13.60
CA VAL A 20 -4.27 -2.32 -13.61
C VAL A 20 -5.65 -2.49 -14.25
N LYS A 21 -5.73 -3.37 -15.24
CA LYS A 21 -6.98 -3.70 -15.95
C LYS A 21 -7.98 -4.40 -15.03
N GLY A 22 -9.26 -4.28 -15.35
CA GLY A 22 -10.33 -4.98 -14.62
C GLY A 22 -11.14 -4.08 -13.68
N ALA A 23 -10.71 -2.84 -13.44
CA ALA A 23 -11.53 -1.87 -12.71
C ALA A 23 -12.91 -1.67 -13.37
N PRO A 24 -14.00 -1.64 -12.59
CA PRO A 24 -15.33 -1.34 -13.09
C PRO A 24 -15.42 0.11 -13.54
N VAL A 25 -16.47 0.41 -14.29
CA VAL A 25 -16.80 1.80 -14.67
C VAL A 25 -17.24 2.55 -13.41
N TRP A 26 -16.56 3.65 -13.12
CA TRP A 26 -16.87 4.52 -11.98
C TRP A 26 -17.72 5.72 -12.41
N LYS A 27 -17.35 6.41 -13.50
CA LYS A 27 -18.09 7.57 -14.01
C LYS A 27 -17.88 7.74 -15.52
N GLY A 28 -18.93 7.64 -16.33
CA GLY A 28 -18.81 7.77 -17.79
C GLY A 28 -17.83 6.74 -18.38
N PRO A 29 -16.80 7.13 -19.15
CA PRO A 29 -15.78 6.19 -19.66
C PRO A 29 -14.71 5.82 -18.62
N TRP A 30 -14.68 6.47 -17.45
CA TRP A 30 -13.61 6.32 -16.46
C TRP A 30 -13.77 5.04 -15.64
N ARG A 31 -12.70 4.27 -15.54
CA ARG A 31 -12.60 3.06 -14.71
C ARG A 31 -11.70 3.32 -13.50
N TRP A 32 -12.08 2.79 -12.34
CA TRP A 32 -11.38 3.08 -11.09
C TRP A 32 -11.43 1.92 -10.11
N TRP A 33 -10.30 1.59 -9.50
CA TRP A 33 -10.22 0.68 -8.35
C TRP A 33 -10.58 1.42 -7.07
N SER A 34 -11.65 1.02 -6.40
CA SER A 34 -11.99 1.43 -5.04
C SER A 34 -11.71 0.29 -4.05
N ASP A 35 -11.61 0.68 -2.78
CA ASP A 35 -11.46 -0.20 -1.63
C ASP A 35 -12.53 -1.30 -1.54
N GLU A 36 -13.78 -0.99 -1.93
CA GLU A 36 -14.90 -1.93 -1.96
C GLU A 36 -14.73 -3.12 -2.91
N LEU A 37 -13.84 -3.01 -3.90
CA LEU A 37 -13.60 -4.04 -4.92
C LEU A 37 -12.53 -5.07 -4.50
N LEU A 38 -11.86 -4.84 -3.37
CA LEU A 38 -10.71 -5.62 -2.91
C LEU A 38 -11.15 -6.73 -1.97
N ASN A 39 -11.83 -7.75 -2.50
CA ASN A 39 -12.49 -8.81 -1.72
C ASN A 39 -12.13 -10.25 -2.12
N CYS A 40 -11.06 -10.45 -2.91
CA CYS A 40 -10.75 -11.76 -3.52
C CYS A 40 -10.39 -12.89 -2.53
N CYS A 41 -9.73 -12.57 -1.41
CA CYS A 41 -9.18 -13.59 -0.51
C CYS A 41 -9.32 -13.27 0.98
N SER A 42 -10.06 -12.22 1.32
CA SER A 42 -10.44 -11.91 2.69
C SER A 42 -11.84 -11.31 2.69
N PRO A 43 -12.74 -11.75 3.58
CA PRO A 43 -14.06 -11.15 3.68
C PRO A 43 -13.93 -9.66 3.97
N ILE A 44 -14.52 -8.84 3.10
CA ILE A 44 -14.34 -7.39 3.21
C ILE A 44 -14.88 -6.85 4.54
N GLU A 45 -15.96 -7.43 5.07
CA GLU A 45 -16.51 -7.06 6.38
C GLU A 45 -15.52 -7.26 7.54
N GLU A 46 -14.66 -8.29 7.46
CA GLU A 46 -13.62 -8.51 8.48
C GLU A 46 -12.51 -7.46 8.35
N VAL A 47 -12.08 -7.17 7.12
CA VAL A 47 -11.06 -6.16 6.85
C VAL A 47 -11.52 -4.77 7.27
N LYS A 48 -12.80 -4.44 7.01
CA LYS A 48 -13.42 -3.17 7.40
C LYS A 48 -13.53 -3.02 8.92
N LYS A 49 -13.65 -4.13 9.66
CA LYS A 49 -13.78 -4.10 11.12
C LYS A 49 -12.43 -4.11 11.85
N ASN A 50 -11.49 -4.93 11.39
CA ASN A 50 -10.26 -5.24 12.11
C ASN A 50 -8.99 -4.67 11.44
N GLY A 51 -9.14 -4.09 10.25
CA GLY A 51 -8.01 -3.72 9.40
C GLY A 51 -7.43 -4.89 8.64
N THR A 52 -6.30 -4.66 7.97
CA THR A 52 -5.63 -5.66 7.14
C THR A 52 -4.31 -6.12 7.77
N THR A 53 -4.15 -7.42 8.02
CA THR A 53 -2.83 -7.97 8.37
C THR A 53 -1.90 -7.96 7.16
N PHE A 54 -0.59 -8.09 7.38
CA PHE A 54 0.39 -8.08 6.30
C PHE A 54 0.15 -9.20 5.28
N SER A 55 -0.19 -10.41 5.75
CA SER A 55 -0.48 -11.56 4.90
C SER A 55 -1.77 -11.36 4.09
N GLN A 56 -2.81 -10.80 4.70
CA GLN A 56 -4.05 -10.46 3.99
C GLN A 56 -3.79 -9.38 2.92
N PHE A 57 -3.02 -8.34 3.24
CA PHE A 57 -2.67 -7.28 2.29
C PHE A 57 -1.89 -7.85 1.09
N ALA A 58 -0.88 -8.68 1.35
CA ALA A 58 -0.11 -9.34 0.31
C ALA A 58 -0.99 -10.25 -0.57
N CYS A 59 -1.94 -10.96 0.03
CA CYS A 59 -2.88 -11.80 -0.70
C CYS A 59 -3.80 -10.96 -1.60
N LEU A 60 -4.39 -9.88 -1.06
CA LEU A 60 -5.24 -8.97 -1.82
C LEU A 60 -4.47 -8.38 -3.01
N ALA A 61 -3.25 -7.89 -2.79
CA ALA A 61 -2.44 -7.31 -3.86
C ALA A 61 -2.14 -8.33 -4.99
N LYS A 62 -1.80 -9.58 -4.64
CA LYS A 62 -1.51 -10.66 -5.60
C LYS A 62 -2.70 -11.06 -6.47
N CYS A 63 -3.92 -10.78 -6.05
CA CYS A 63 -5.10 -11.00 -6.89
C CYS A 63 -5.19 -10.04 -8.08
N HIS A 64 -4.49 -8.91 -8.04
CA HIS A 64 -4.66 -7.81 -8.99
C HIS A 64 -3.39 -7.48 -9.78
N CYS A 65 -2.20 -7.74 -9.23
CA CYS A 65 -0.93 -7.46 -9.92
C CYS A 65 0.21 -8.37 -9.44
N ASP A 66 1.37 -8.25 -10.09
CA ASP A 66 2.61 -8.88 -9.63
C ASP A 66 3.11 -8.21 -8.35
N VAL A 67 3.44 -9.01 -7.33
CA VAL A 67 3.81 -8.51 -5.99
C VAL A 67 5.06 -9.19 -5.49
N VAL A 68 6.05 -8.38 -5.09
CA VAL A 68 7.20 -8.82 -4.30
C VAL A 68 6.92 -8.52 -2.82
N VAL A 69 6.91 -9.55 -1.98
CA VAL A 69 6.58 -9.42 -0.56
C VAL A 69 7.86 -9.47 0.27
N LYS A 70 8.12 -8.42 1.06
CA LYS A 70 9.30 -8.32 1.92
C LYS A 70 8.87 -8.03 3.36
N ARG A 71 9.19 -8.93 4.29
CA ARG A 71 8.96 -8.70 5.73
C ARG A 71 10.24 -8.15 6.37
N ALA A 72 10.08 -7.20 7.30
CA ALA A 72 11.19 -6.49 7.92
C ALA A 72 12.18 -7.39 8.67
N ASP A 73 11.74 -8.55 9.16
CA ASP A 73 12.57 -9.57 9.83
C ASP A 73 13.34 -10.47 8.86
N HIS A 74 13.07 -10.38 7.56
CA HIS A 74 13.71 -11.19 6.51
C HIS A 74 14.56 -10.37 5.52
N VAL A 75 14.63 -9.05 5.69
CA VAL A 75 15.39 -8.14 4.81
C VAL A 75 16.25 -7.20 5.63
N THR A 76 17.33 -6.70 5.04
CA THR A 76 18.21 -5.73 5.70
C THR A 76 17.72 -4.30 5.47
N LYS A 77 18.24 -3.36 6.26
CA LYS A 77 17.97 -1.93 6.07
C LYS A 77 18.53 -1.44 4.74
N GLU A 78 19.69 -1.96 4.35
CA GLU A 78 20.37 -1.64 3.10
C GLU A 78 19.51 -2.06 1.90
N GLU A 79 18.96 -3.28 1.94
CA GLU A 79 18.05 -3.78 0.91
C GLU A 79 16.78 -2.92 0.82
N PHE A 80 16.20 -2.54 1.96
CA PHE A 80 15.04 -1.63 1.99
C PHE A 80 15.35 -0.27 1.36
N ILE A 81 16.53 0.30 1.62
CA ILE A 81 16.96 1.57 1.00
C ILE A 81 17.18 1.41 -0.51
N GLU A 82 17.72 0.29 -0.97
CA GLU A 82 17.86 -0.01 -2.40
C GLU A 82 16.49 -0.12 -3.08
N ASP A 83 15.53 -0.78 -2.44
CA ASP A 83 14.17 -0.85 -2.94
C ASP A 83 13.53 0.54 -3.03
N LEU A 84 13.72 1.39 -2.00
CA LEU A 84 13.22 2.78 -2.02
C LEU A 84 13.78 3.56 -3.22
N LYS A 85 15.09 3.47 -3.46
CA LYS A 85 15.73 4.11 -4.63
C LYS A 85 15.13 3.58 -5.92
N LYS A 86 14.95 2.27 -6.03
CA LYS A 86 14.42 1.61 -7.23
C LYS A 86 12.99 2.06 -7.53
N VAL A 87 12.08 2.00 -6.55
CA VAL A 87 10.67 2.37 -6.78
C VAL A 87 10.49 3.87 -7.00
N CYS A 88 11.30 4.71 -6.36
CA CYS A 88 11.22 6.17 -6.54
C CYS A 88 11.89 6.66 -7.84
N SER A 89 12.57 5.77 -8.57
CA SER A 89 13.21 6.07 -9.86
C SER A 89 12.47 5.44 -11.05
N SER A 90 11.32 4.80 -10.82
CA SER A 90 10.51 4.15 -11.85
C SER A 90 9.06 4.63 -11.82
N SER A 91 8.34 4.43 -12.92
CA SER A 91 6.92 4.79 -13.05
C SER A 91 5.98 3.58 -13.07
N ASP A 92 6.51 2.37 -13.07
CA ASP A 92 5.78 1.10 -13.25
C ASP A 92 5.86 0.16 -12.04
N ILE A 93 6.57 0.56 -10.98
CA ILE A 93 6.68 -0.18 -9.73
C ILE A 93 6.46 0.77 -8.56
N PHE A 94 5.67 0.32 -7.60
CA PHE A 94 5.30 1.10 -6.43
C PHE A 94 5.54 0.30 -5.17
N MET A 95 5.80 1.00 -4.07
CA MET A 95 5.95 0.41 -2.75
C MET A 95 4.84 0.87 -1.83
N VAL A 96 4.21 -0.07 -1.14
CA VAL A 96 3.37 0.19 0.03
C VAL A 96 4.10 -0.35 1.25
N ILE A 97 4.25 0.49 2.28
CA ILE A 97 4.88 0.07 3.53
C ILE A 97 3.82 -0.26 4.59
N SER A 98 4.12 -1.25 5.41
CA SER A 98 3.42 -1.54 6.66
C SER A 98 4.32 -1.12 7.82
N PHE A 99 3.86 -0.21 8.68
CA PHE A 99 4.68 0.33 9.76
C PHE A 99 3.83 0.62 11.01
N SER A 100 4.48 0.72 12.18
CA SER A 100 3.83 1.18 13.40
C SER A 100 4.02 2.68 13.57
N ARG A 101 2.92 3.42 13.63
CA ARG A 101 2.90 4.87 13.89
C ARG A 101 3.61 5.26 15.19
N LYS A 102 3.58 4.39 16.21
CA LYS A 102 4.25 4.61 17.51
C LYS A 102 5.75 4.82 17.34
N THR A 103 6.38 4.08 16.43
CA THR A 103 7.83 4.19 16.17
C THR A 103 8.21 5.51 15.51
N LEU A 104 7.23 6.20 14.90
CA LEU A 104 7.36 7.52 14.29
C LEU A 104 6.79 8.63 15.17
N GLN A 105 6.49 8.34 16.45
CA GLN A 105 5.89 9.31 17.39
C GLN A 105 4.54 9.87 16.93
N GLN A 106 3.77 9.07 16.19
CA GLN A 106 2.43 9.40 15.70
C GLN A 106 1.36 8.68 16.51
N THR A 107 0.15 9.26 16.57
CA THR A 107 -1.02 8.64 17.20
C THR A 107 -1.53 7.45 16.39
N GLY A 108 -1.86 6.35 17.07
CA GLY A 108 -2.31 5.09 16.46
C GLY A 108 -1.25 4.00 16.53
N ASP A 109 -1.44 2.91 15.79
CA ASP A 109 -0.46 1.82 15.71
C ASP A 109 -0.20 1.39 14.26
N GLY A 110 -0.43 0.13 13.89
CA GLY A 110 -0.17 -0.39 12.55
C GLY A 110 -0.89 0.41 11.47
N HIS A 111 -0.16 0.72 10.40
CA HIS A 111 -0.63 1.54 9.28
C HIS A 111 -0.03 1.08 7.96
N TYR A 112 -0.77 1.32 6.87
CA TYR A 112 -0.28 1.14 5.50
C TYR A 112 -0.35 2.44 4.75
N SER A 113 0.68 2.73 3.95
CA SER A 113 0.67 3.87 3.02
C SER A 113 1.66 3.66 1.88
N PRO A 114 1.40 4.19 0.68
CA PRO A 114 2.37 4.21 -0.40
C PRO A 114 3.58 5.10 -0.08
N ILE A 115 4.74 4.75 -0.63
CA ILE A 115 5.89 5.64 -0.69
C ILE A 115 5.77 6.54 -1.92
N GLY A 116 5.92 7.85 -1.71
CA GLY A 116 5.85 8.85 -2.78
C GLY A 116 7.21 9.33 -3.28
N ALA A 117 8.25 9.30 -2.44
CA ALA A 117 9.59 9.74 -2.80
C ALA A 117 10.66 9.25 -1.81
N TYR A 118 11.92 9.30 -2.22
CA TYR A 118 13.08 9.07 -1.37
C TYR A 118 14.11 10.18 -1.57
N ASN A 119 14.56 10.80 -0.48
CA ASN A 119 15.63 11.80 -0.46
C ASN A 119 16.92 11.12 0.03
N TYR A 120 17.88 10.96 -0.87
CA TYR A 120 19.13 10.26 -0.58
C TYR A 120 20.06 11.03 0.38
N GLU A 121 20.11 12.36 0.28
CA GLU A 121 21.00 13.21 1.10
C GLU A 121 20.62 13.17 2.58
N LYS A 122 19.32 13.18 2.86
CA LYS A 122 18.76 13.16 4.21
C LYS A 122 18.40 11.75 4.68
N ASN A 123 18.48 10.76 3.80
CA ASN A 123 18.02 9.39 4.01
C ASN A 123 16.57 9.34 4.55
N MET A 124 15.66 10.05 3.88
CA MET A 124 14.25 10.17 4.26
C MET A 124 13.33 9.65 3.15
N ALA A 125 12.27 8.94 3.52
CA ALA A 125 11.20 8.56 2.60
C ALA A 125 9.94 9.39 2.85
N LEU A 126 9.26 9.81 1.79
CA LEU A 126 7.95 10.46 1.86
C LEU A 126 6.87 9.39 1.90
N VAL A 127 6.19 9.27 3.04
CA VAL A 127 5.01 8.42 3.18
C VAL A 127 3.78 9.22 2.75
N LEU A 128 3.07 8.75 1.73
CA LEU A 128 1.81 9.35 1.28
C LEU A 128 0.67 8.88 2.19
N ASP A 129 0.64 9.43 3.40
CA ASP A 129 -0.31 9.00 4.42
C ASP A 129 -1.76 9.05 3.91
N VAL A 130 -2.40 7.89 3.92
CA VAL A 130 -3.78 7.74 3.47
C VAL A 130 -4.80 8.19 4.52
N ALA A 131 -4.42 8.30 5.80
CA ALA A 131 -5.28 8.81 6.86
C ALA A 131 -5.30 10.35 6.84
N ARG A 132 -6.07 10.89 5.89
CA ARG A 132 -6.28 12.33 5.69
C ARG A 132 -7.57 12.82 6.33
#